data_AF-A0AA39ALW5-F1
#
_entry.id   AF-A0AA39ALW5-F1
#
_cell.length_a   1.000
_cell.length_b   1.000
_cell.length_c   1.000
_cell.angle_alpha   90.00
_cell.angle_beta   90.00
_cell.angle_gamma   90.00
#
_symmetry.space_group_name_H-M   'P 1'
#
loop_
_entity.id
_entity.type
_entity.pdbx_description
1 polymer ?
#
loop_
_entity_poly.entity_id
_entity_poly.type
_entity_poly.pdbx_seq_one_letter_code
_entity_poly.pdbx_strand_id
1 'polypeptide(L)'
;MVNFPAHVVVTFFISLVTSLDLQAADGVLVPGGFGDRGVQGKILATKYARENRIPFLGICLGMQIAVIEFARSVLGLKDANSTEFDPNTKNPCVIFMPEGSTTHMGGTMRLGSRRTYFQVMDCKSAKLYGNRGFIDERHRHRYEVNPNMVMHLENSGLSFTGKDASGQRMEIVELPNHPYFVGVQFHPEFKSRPGKPSALFLGLIAAACGQLESVLKEDRLSQKIGTGKGGMSNGNKMVKTYQNGSPTKPANGSFDDVYRNCNGVQV
;
A
#
# COMPACT_ATOMS: atom_id res chain seq x y z
N MET A 1 16.33 12.58 -7.45
CA MET A 1 15.14 12.20 -8.24
C MET A 1 15.42 10.78 -8.69
N VAL A 2 14.72 9.78 -8.14
CA VAL A 2 14.96 8.38 -8.48
C VAL A 2 14.39 8.13 -9.87
N ASN A 3 15.22 7.67 -10.82
CA ASN A 3 14.78 7.31 -12.16
C ASN A 3 14.27 5.86 -12.16
N PHE A 4 12.97 5.69 -12.44
CA PHE A 4 12.35 4.38 -12.62
C PHE A 4 12.47 3.92 -14.08
N PRO A 5 12.69 2.62 -14.35
CA PRO A 5 12.69 2.08 -15.71
C PRO A 5 11.33 2.26 -16.40
N ALA A 6 11.32 2.37 -17.73
CA ALA A 6 10.13 2.67 -18.54
C ALA A 6 9.09 1.54 -18.64
N HIS A 7 9.39 0.34 -18.11
CA HIS A 7 8.51 -0.83 -18.16
C HIS A 7 8.19 -1.29 -16.74
N VAL A 8 7.14 -0.73 -16.15
CA VAL A 8 6.59 -1.18 -14.86
C VAL A 8 5.09 -1.29 -15.04
N VAL A 9 4.56 -2.51 -14.93
CA VAL A 9 3.12 -2.75 -15.04
C VAL A 9 2.53 -2.89 -13.64
N VAL A 10 1.82 -1.84 -13.19
CA VAL A 10 1.02 -1.90 -11.96
C VAL A 10 -0.45 -2.12 -12.34
N THR A 11 -0.99 -3.26 -11.91
CA THR A 11 -2.39 -3.62 -12.22
C THR A 11 -3.31 -3.10 -11.12
N PHE A 12 -4.34 -2.34 -11.51
CA PHE A 12 -5.39 -1.78 -10.64
C PHE A 12 -6.60 -2.73 -10.59
N PHE A 13 -6.99 -3.19 -9.40
CA PHE A 13 -8.03 -4.21 -9.26
C PHE A 13 -9.42 -3.62 -9.01
N ILE A 14 -10.32 -3.71 -10.00
CA ILE A 14 -11.70 -3.21 -9.87
C ILE A 14 -12.79 -4.29 -9.98
N SER A 15 -12.66 -5.35 -10.79
CA SER A 15 -13.70 -6.43 -10.78
C SER A 15 -13.37 -7.75 -11.47
N LEU A 16 -12.53 -7.79 -12.51
CA LEU A 16 -12.25 -9.00 -13.31
C LEU A 16 -10.79 -9.00 -13.71
N VAL A 17 -10.05 -10.02 -13.28
CA VAL A 17 -8.65 -10.26 -13.65
C VAL A 17 -8.46 -11.75 -13.86
N THR A 18 -7.82 -12.13 -14.96
CA THR A 18 -7.43 -13.51 -15.24
C THR A 18 -6.08 -13.82 -14.57
N SER A 19 -5.76 -15.09 -14.38
CA SER A 19 -4.45 -15.49 -13.84
C SER A 19 -3.27 -15.02 -14.70
N LEU A 20 -3.51 -14.70 -15.98
CA LEU A 20 -2.49 -14.20 -16.92
C LEU A 20 -2.11 -12.74 -16.64
N ASP A 21 -3.08 -11.86 -16.33
CA ASP A 21 -2.78 -10.44 -16.09
C ASP A 21 -1.98 -10.24 -14.78
N LEU A 22 -2.15 -11.15 -13.82
CA LEU A 22 -1.39 -11.16 -12.57
C LEU A 22 0.05 -11.65 -12.75
N GLN A 23 0.30 -12.57 -13.70
CA GLN A 23 1.64 -13.09 -13.98
C GLN A 23 2.56 -12.04 -14.61
N ALA A 24 1.99 -11.08 -15.35
CA ALA A 24 2.74 -10.00 -15.98
C ALA A 24 2.87 -8.74 -15.12
N ALA A 25 2.27 -8.72 -13.92
CA ALA A 25 2.25 -7.53 -13.06
C ALA A 25 3.50 -7.44 -12.18
N ASP A 26 4.16 -6.29 -12.20
CA ASP A 26 5.29 -5.96 -11.30
C ASP A 26 4.80 -5.41 -9.95
N GLY A 27 3.52 -5.07 -9.85
CA GLY A 27 2.88 -4.61 -8.63
C GLY A 27 1.35 -4.71 -8.67
N VAL A 28 0.76 -4.92 -7.50
CA VAL A 28 -0.68 -5.10 -7.30
C VAL A 28 -1.21 -3.99 -6.38
N LEU A 29 -2.22 -3.25 -6.84
CA LEU A 29 -2.95 -2.28 -6.04
C LEU A 29 -4.41 -2.69 -5.90
N VAL A 30 -4.85 -2.92 -4.66
CA VAL A 30 -6.28 -3.12 -4.34
C VAL A 30 -6.82 -1.84 -3.71
N PRO A 31 -7.66 -1.07 -4.43
CA PRO A 31 -8.18 0.20 -3.95
C PRO A 31 -9.32 0.01 -2.94
N GLY A 32 -9.81 1.14 -2.43
CA GLY A 32 -11.05 1.16 -1.66
C GLY A 32 -12.26 0.67 -2.47
N GLY A 33 -13.34 0.33 -1.77
CA GLY A 33 -14.61 -0.10 -2.37
C GLY A 33 -15.69 -0.23 -1.31
N PHE A 34 -16.91 -0.54 -1.75
CA PHE A 34 -18.07 -0.76 -0.89
C PHE A 34 -18.88 -1.94 -1.41
N GLY A 35 -19.45 -2.72 -0.49
CA GLY A 35 -20.21 -3.91 -0.83
C GLY A 35 -19.34 -5.09 -1.27
N ASP A 36 -20.01 -6.18 -1.61
CA ASP A 36 -19.43 -7.52 -1.84
C ASP A 36 -18.86 -7.72 -3.26
N ARG A 37 -19.21 -6.84 -4.22
CA ARG A 37 -18.83 -7.01 -5.62
C ARG A 37 -17.32 -7.07 -5.81
N GLY A 38 -16.86 -8.17 -6.41
CA GLY A 38 -15.44 -8.40 -6.72
C GLY A 38 -14.57 -8.73 -5.50
N VAL A 39 -15.13 -8.90 -4.30
CA VAL A 39 -14.38 -9.23 -3.08
C VAL A 39 -13.58 -10.53 -3.24
N GLN A 40 -14.19 -11.60 -3.77
CA GLN A 40 -13.48 -12.88 -3.96
C GLN A 40 -12.32 -12.75 -4.93
N GLY A 41 -12.49 -11.99 -6.03
CA GLY A 41 -11.40 -11.72 -6.98
C GLY A 41 -10.25 -10.94 -6.33
N LYS A 42 -10.56 -9.95 -5.49
CA LYS A 42 -9.55 -9.20 -4.74
C LYS A 42 -8.81 -10.09 -3.73
N ILE A 43 -9.50 -10.98 -3.03
CA ILE A 43 -8.87 -11.96 -2.11
C ILE A 43 -7.90 -12.85 -2.88
N LEU A 44 -8.29 -13.37 -4.06
CA LEU A 44 -7.41 -14.19 -4.89
C LEU A 44 -6.19 -13.42 -5.40
N ALA A 45 -6.37 -12.17 -5.83
CA ALA A 45 -5.27 -11.31 -6.27
C ALA A 45 -4.30 -10.99 -5.12
N THR A 46 -4.81 -10.67 -3.93
CA THR A 46 -3.99 -10.44 -2.74
C THR A 46 -3.22 -11.69 -2.33
N LYS A 47 -3.85 -12.87 -2.39
CA LYS A 47 -3.19 -14.16 -2.14
C LYS A 47 -2.05 -14.38 -3.13
N TYR A 48 -2.33 -14.19 -4.42
CA TYR A 48 -1.34 -14.34 -5.48
C TYR A 48 -0.15 -13.40 -5.26
N ALA A 49 -0.40 -12.12 -4.95
CA ALA A 49 0.65 -11.16 -4.66
C ALA A 49 1.53 -11.61 -3.47
N ARG A 50 0.89 -12.04 -2.36
CA ARG A 50 1.59 -12.52 -1.15
C ARG A 50 2.46 -13.75 -1.43
N GLU A 51 1.92 -14.74 -2.13
CA GLU A 51 2.60 -16.02 -2.37
C GLU A 51 3.73 -15.89 -3.40
N ASN A 52 3.55 -15.05 -4.42
CA ASN A 52 4.55 -14.82 -5.47
C ASN A 52 5.49 -13.65 -5.18
N ARG A 53 5.42 -13.07 -3.99
CA ARG A 53 6.26 -11.94 -3.55
C ARG A 53 6.15 -10.70 -4.45
N ILE A 54 4.98 -10.46 -5.05
CA ILE A 54 4.73 -9.31 -5.92
C ILE A 54 4.35 -8.10 -5.05
N PRO A 55 5.03 -6.95 -5.18
CA PRO A 55 4.70 -5.72 -4.45
C PRO A 55 3.21 -5.42 -4.38
N PHE A 56 2.69 -5.22 -3.17
CA PHE A 56 1.26 -5.06 -2.90
C PHE A 56 0.98 -3.80 -2.08
N LEU A 57 -0.03 -3.03 -2.51
CA LEU A 57 -0.65 -1.97 -1.72
C LEU A 57 -2.16 -2.20 -1.62
N GLY A 58 -2.69 -2.28 -0.41
CA GLY A 58 -4.13 -2.32 -0.13
C GLY A 58 -4.59 -1.00 0.47
N ILE A 59 -5.64 -0.38 -0.08
CA ILE A 59 -6.19 0.90 0.41
C ILE A 59 -7.61 0.68 0.91
N CYS A 60 -7.89 1.10 2.15
CA CYS A 60 -9.20 1.00 2.79
C CYS A 60 -9.71 -0.45 2.73
N LEU A 61 -10.68 -0.77 1.86
CA LEU A 61 -11.10 -2.14 1.59
C LEU A 61 -9.91 -3.07 1.25
N GLY A 62 -8.89 -2.60 0.52
CA GLY A 62 -7.72 -3.42 0.19
C GLY A 62 -6.94 -3.91 1.41
N MET A 63 -6.87 -3.12 2.49
CA MET A 63 -6.29 -3.58 3.76
C MET A 63 -7.14 -4.67 4.41
N GLN A 64 -8.46 -4.49 4.42
CA GLN A 64 -9.41 -5.48 4.95
C GLN A 64 -9.32 -6.81 4.19
N ILE A 65 -9.22 -6.76 2.86
CA ILE A 65 -9.02 -7.93 2.00
C ILE A 65 -7.71 -8.64 2.35
N ALA A 66 -6.62 -7.90 2.58
CA ALA A 66 -5.35 -8.50 2.98
C ALA A 66 -5.44 -9.25 4.32
N VAL A 67 -6.15 -8.70 5.30
CA VAL A 67 -6.39 -9.37 6.59
C VAL A 67 -7.24 -10.63 6.41
N ILE A 68 -8.33 -10.56 5.63
CA ILE A 68 -9.20 -11.70 5.35
C ILE A 68 -8.43 -12.81 4.62
N GLU A 69 -7.67 -12.46 3.59
CA GLU A 69 -6.84 -13.40 2.84
C GLU A 69 -5.84 -14.09 3.74
N PHE A 70 -5.12 -13.33 4.57
CA PHE A 70 -4.12 -13.87 5.48
C PHE A 70 -4.74 -14.83 6.49
N ALA A 71 -5.90 -14.51 7.06
CA ALA A 71 -6.63 -15.40 7.95
C ALA A 71 -7.05 -16.71 7.26
N ARG A 72 -7.53 -16.65 6.01
CA ARG A 72 -7.94 -17.85 5.25
C ARG A 72 -6.77 -18.75 4.89
N SER A 73 -5.67 -18.14 4.45
CA SER A 73 -4.53 -18.86 3.87
C SER A 73 -3.53 -19.29 4.94
N VAL A 74 -3.17 -18.41 5.87
CA VAL A 74 -2.10 -18.63 6.86
C VAL A 74 -2.65 -19.19 8.17
N LEU A 75 -3.76 -18.64 8.69
CA LEU A 75 -4.39 -19.18 9.90
C LEU A 75 -5.28 -20.41 9.62
N GLY A 76 -5.56 -20.70 8.35
CA GLY A 76 -6.43 -21.82 7.95
C GLY A 76 -7.93 -21.58 8.21
N LEU A 77 -8.34 -20.37 8.59
CA LEU A 77 -9.73 -20.02 8.90
C LEU A 77 -10.53 -19.79 7.60
N LYS A 78 -11.01 -20.87 6.99
CA LYS A 78 -11.55 -20.84 5.62
C LYS A 78 -12.79 -19.95 5.44
N ASP A 79 -13.62 -19.84 6.47
CA ASP A 79 -14.82 -18.99 6.46
C ASP A 79 -14.54 -17.55 6.93
N ALA A 80 -13.29 -17.21 7.26
CA ALA A 80 -12.92 -15.87 7.70
C ALA A 80 -13.39 -14.80 6.71
N ASN A 81 -14.07 -13.77 7.21
CA ASN A 81 -14.65 -12.74 6.35
C ASN A 81 -14.89 -11.42 7.10
N SER A 82 -15.34 -10.40 6.37
CA SER A 82 -15.94 -9.19 6.95
C SER A 82 -17.42 -9.44 7.25
N THR A 83 -17.90 -8.90 8.36
CA THR A 83 -19.36 -8.88 8.63
C THR A 83 -20.12 -7.94 7.68
N GLU A 84 -19.44 -7.15 6.85
CA GLU A 84 -20.05 -6.44 5.71
C GLU A 84 -20.49 -7.41 4.61
N PHE A 85 -19.70 -8.44 4.33
CA PHE A 85 -19.90 -9.34 3.17
C PHE A 85 -20.57 -10.65 3.56
N ASP A 86 -20.28 -11.13 4.77
CA ASP A 86 -20.85 -12.35 5.32
C ASP A 86 -21.13 -12.15 6.82
N PRO A 87 -22.35 -11.72 7.17
CA PRO A 87 -22.74 -11.54 8.57
C PRO A 87 -22.75 -12.83 9.40
N ASN A 88 -22.72 -14.01 8.75
CA ASN A 88 -22.83 -15.32 9.41
C ASN A 88 -21.47 -16.03 9.57
N THR A 89 -20.36 -15.40 9.15
CA THR A 89 -19.01 -15.94 9.35
C THR A 89 -18.76 -16.26 10.82
N LYS A 90 -18.17 -17.43 11.12
CA LYS A 90 -17.76 -17.78 12.48
C LYS A 90 -16.42 -17.16 12.86
N ASN A 91 -15.70 -16.64 11.87
CA ASN A 91 -14.37 -16.04 12.02
C ASN A 91 -14.36 -14.60 11.49
N PRO A 92 -15.09 -13.65 12.14
CA PRO A 92 -15.18 -12.28 11.69
C PRO A 92 -13.84 -11.56 11.85
N CYS A 93 -13.14 -11.36 10.73
CA CYS A 93 -11.85 -10.67 10.69
C CYS A 93 -11.99 -9.16 10.66
N VAL A 94 -13.09 -8.69 10.10
CA VAL A 94 -13.42 -7.27 9.94
C VAL A 94 -14.86 -7.08 10.41
N ILE A 95 -15.06 -6.11 11.29
CA ILE A 95 -16.34 -5.87 11.98
C ILE A 95 -16.77 -4.42 11.84
N PHE A 96 -18.08 -4.19 11.91
CA PHE A 96 -18.64 -2.85 11.96
C PHE A 96 -18.26 -2.21 13.29
N MET A 97 -17.44 -1.15 13.25
CA MET A 97 -16.99 -0.44 14.44
C MET A 97 -17.09 1.06 14.17
N PRO A 98 -18.31 1.63 14.17
CA PRO A 98 -18.52 3.03 13.79
C PRO A 98 -17.89 3.99 14.81
N GLU A 99 -17.73 5.24 14.40
CA GLU A 99 -17.50 6.31 15.36
C GLU A 99 -18.83 6.92 15.77
N GLY A 100 -18.96 7.31 17.04
CA GLY A 100 -20.15 7.95 17.57
C GLY A 100 -19.81 9.32 18.16
N SER A 101 -20.58 10.33 17.79
CA SER A 101 -20.71 11.57 18.55
C SER A 101 -21.89 11.42 19.52
N THR A 102 -21.79 12.01 20.71
CA THR A 102 -22.93 12.16 21.63
C THR A 102 -24.07 13.01 21.05
N THR A 103 -23.85 13.70 19.91
CA THR A 103 -24.82 14.62 19.28
C THR A 103 -25.58 14.05 18.06
N HIS A 104 -25.15 12.93 17.47
CA HIS A 104 -25.81 12.34 16.31
C HIS A 104 -26.14 10.87 16.59
N MET A 105 -27.43 10.56 16.73
CA MET A 105 -27.91 9.20 16.95
C MET A 105 -27.74 8.38 15.66
N GLY A 106 -26.92 7.32 15.72
CA GLY A 106 -26.62 6.39 14.62
C GLY A 106 -25.12 6.18 14.46
N GLY A 107 -24.68 4.96 14.18
CA GLY A 107 -23.26 4.65 13.96
C GLY A 107 -22.70 5.42 12.75
N THR A 108 -21.90 6.45 12.99
CA THR A 108 -21.39 7.33 11.93
C THR A 108 -20.13 6.75 11.28
N MET A 109 -19.92 7.08 10.00
CA MET A 109 -18.73 6.72 9.25
C MET A 109 -17.49 7.39 9.85
N ARG A 110 -16.38 6.65 9.98
CA ARG A 110 -15.07 7.26 10.28
C ARG A 110 -14.63 8.06 9.06
N LEU A 111 -14.71 9.38 9.19
CA LEU A 111 -14.53 10.33 8.11
C LEU A 111 -13.54 11.44 8.47
N GLY A 112 -12.78 11.89 7.47
CA GLY A 112 -11.90 13.06 7.58
C GLY A 112 -10.48 12.71 8.00
N SER A 113 -9.71 13.73 8.38
CA SER A 113 -8.32 13.56 8.79
C SER A 113 -8.25 12.94 10.17
N ARG A 114 -7.52 11.84 10.33
CA ARG A 114 -7.23 11.21 11.63
C ARG A 114 -5.75 10.90 11.75
N ARG A 115 -5.30 10.84 12.99
CA ARG A 115 -3.92 10.53 13.33
C ARG A 115 -3.73 9.02 13.45
N THR A 116 -2.67 8.53 12.81
CA THR A 116 -2.16 7.16 12.93
C THR A 116 -0.77 7.22 13.53
N TYR A 117 -0.57 6.50 14.63
CA TYR A 117 0.70 6.39 15.34
C TYR A 117 1.42 5.12 14.92
N PHE A 118 2.68 5.25 14.52
CA PHE A 118 3.51 4.08 14.23
C PHE A 118 3.86 3.37 15.54
N GLN A 119 3.63 2.06 15.56
CA GLN A 119 3.94 1.20 16.71
C GLN A 119 5.39 0.74 16.69
N VAL A 120 5.96 0.62 15.49
CA VAL A 120 7.35 0.26 15.23
C VAL A 120 7.92 1.18 14.16
N MET A 121 9.11 1.71 14.39
CA MET A 121 9.78 2.60 13.43
C MET A 121 10.55 1.82 12.36
N ASP A 122 10.93 0.58 12.66
CA ASP A 122 11.59 -0.30 11.70
C ASP A 122 10.59 -1.02 10.78
N CYS A 123 9.71 -0.25 10.13
CA CYS A 123 8.78 -0.73 9.11
C CYS A 123 8.90 0.09 7.83
N LYS A 124 8.39 -0.45 6.71
CA LYS A 124 8.51 0.21 5.40
C LYS A 124 7.72 1.52 5.38
N SER A 125 6.52 1.51 5.97
CA SER A 125 5.64 2.67 6.01
C SER A 125 6.24 3.82 6.80
N ALA A 126 6.76 3.58 8.01
CA ALA A 126 7.39 4.63 8.82
C ALA A 126 8.58 5.26 8.08
N LYS A 127 9.45 4.44 7.47
CA LYS A 127 10.59 4.91 6.68
C LYS A 127 10.15 5.76 5.48
N LEU A 128 9.16 5.31 4.72
CA LEU A 128 8.62 6.06 3.57
C LEU A 128 7.97 7.39 4.00
N TYR A 129 7.38 7.43 5.19
CA TYR A 129 6.79 8.65 5.76
C TYR A 129 7.81 9.53 6.52
N GLY A 130 9.10 9.24 6.41
CA GLY A 130 10.14 10.05 6.98
C GLY A 130 10.43 9.77 8.46
N ASN A 131 10.27 8.54 8.93
CA ASN A 131 10.49 8.12 10.32
C ASN A 131 9.78 9.04 11.35
N ARG A 132 8.62 9.59 10.98
CA ARG A 132 7.77 10.35 11.90
C ARG A 132 7.07 9.38 12.85
N GLY A 133 6.88 9.76 14.12
CA GLY A 133 6.14 8.92 15.08
C GLY A 133 4.64 8.78 14.77
N PHE A 134 4.09 9.70 13.96
CA PHE A 134 2.70 9.64 13.51
C PHE A 134 2.52 10.30 12.13
N ILE A 135 1.40 10.00 11.49
CA ILE A 135 0.90 10.66 10.28
C ILE A 135 -0.57 11.04 10.46
N ASP A 136 -0.99 12.09 9.76
CA ASP A 136 -2.40 12.47 9.67
C ASP A 136 -2.88 12.18 8.24
N GLU A 137 -3.80 11.24 8.06
CA GLU A 137 -4.32 10.80 6.76
C GLU A 137 -5.85 10.82 6.75
N ARG A 138 -6.46 10.77 5.55
CA ARG A 138 -7.91 10.88 5.39
C ARG A 138 -8.58 9.51 5.37
N HIS A 139 -9.63 9.34 6.18
CA HIS A 139 -10.43 8.12 6.25
C HIS A 139 -11.83 8.35 5.67
N ARG A 140 -12.42 7.27 5.15
CA ARG A 140 -13.81 7.21 4.67
C ARG A 140 -14.31 5.77 4.68
N HIS A 141 -14.53 5.21 5.87
CA HIS A 141 -14.93 3.81 6.04
C HIS A 141 -15.72 3.58 7.34
N ARG A 142 -16.24 2.37 7.53
CA ARG A 142 -17.13 2.00 8.66
C ARG A 142 -16.69 0.73 9.40
N TYR A 143 -15.85 -0.07 8.77
CA TYR A 143 -15.47 -1.39 9.22
C TYR A 143 -13.99 -1.39 9.58
N GLU A 144 -13.66 -2.10 10.64
CA GLU A 144 -12.32 -2.17 11.21
C GLU A 144 -11.90 -3.62 11.37
N VAL A 145 -10.59 -3.86 11.44
CA VAL A 145 -10.07 -5.16 11.86
C VAL A 145 -10.63 -5.49 13.25
N ASN A 146 -11.15 -6.70 13.42
CA ASN A 146 -11.67 -7.17 14.70
C ASN A 146 -10.52 -7.22 15.73
N PRO A 147 -10.59 -6.46 16.85
CA PRO A 147 -9.54 -6.45 17.86
C PRO A 147 -9.21 -7.85 18.41
N ASN A 148 -10.20 -8.74 18.47
CA ASN A 148 -10.00 -10.12 18.95
C ASN A 148 -9.12 -10.96 18.00
N MET A 149 -9.00 -10.58 16.72
CA MET A 149 -8.19 -11.29 15.72
C MET A 149 -6.75 -10.80 15.68
N VAL A 150 -6.47 -9.61 16.21
CA VAL A 150 -5.16 -8.94 16.08
C VAL A 150 -4.03 -9.81 16.58
N MET A 151 -4.15 -10.37 17.79
CA MET A 151 -3.10 -11.20 18.38
C MET A 151 -2.83 -12.48 17.57
N HIS A 152 -3.87 -13.13 17.03
CA HIS A 152 -3.72 -14.33 16.22
C HIS A 152 -2.98 -14.03 14.90
N LEU A 153 -3.28 -12.89 14.28
CA LEU A 153 -2.64 -12.43 13.06
C LEU A 153 -1.17 -12.05 13.30
N GLU A 154 -0.89 -11.31 14.37
CA GLU A 154 0.47 -10.91 14.78
C GLU A 154 1.35 -12.11 15.09
N ASN A 155 0.85 -13.07 15.87
CA ASN A 155 1.58 -14.30 16.19
C ASN A 155 1.88 -15.17 14.97
N SER A 156 1.17 -14.95 13.86
CA SER A 156 1.37 -15.69 12.61
C SER A 156 2.17 -14.91 11.57
N GLY A 157 2.71 -13.74 11.95
CA GLY A 157 3.69 -12.99 11.16
C GLY A 157 3.15 -11.76 10.43
N LEU A 158 1.86 -11.44 10.54
CA LEU A 158 1.29 -10.20 9.99
C LEU A 158 1.47 -9.06 11.01
N SER A 159 2.06 -7.94 10.64
CA SER A 159 2.39 -6.87 11.60
C SER A 159 1.47 -5.66 11.47
N PHE A 160 0.83 -5.24 12.56
CA PHE A 160 0.08 -3.97 12.60
C PHE A 160 0.99 -2.82 13.03
N THR A 161 1.60 -2.17 12.04
CA THR A 161 2.65 -1.17 12.27
C THR A 161 2.09 0.23 12.56
N GLY A 162 0.80 0.46 12.36
CA GLY A 162 0.13 1.73 12.65
C GLY A 162 -1.22 1.52 13.32
N LYS A 163 -1.49 2.29 14.38
CA LYS A 163 -2.74 2.25 15.14
C LYS A 163 -3.30 3.65 15.36
N ASP A 164 -4.58 3.77 15.67
CA ASP A 164 -5.19 5.02 16.09
C ASP A 164 -4.73 5.45 17.50
N ALA A 165 -5.19 6.61 17.96
CA ALA A 165 -4.83 7.14 19.28
C ALA A 165 -5.27 6.23 20.45
N SER A 166 -6.35 5.49 20.28
CA SER A 166 -6.86 4.55 21.30
C SER A 166 -6.11 3.22 21.32
N GLY A 167 -5.36 2.91 20.25
CA GLY A 167 -4.72 1.62 20.03
C GLY A 167 -5.70 0.50 19.65
N GLN A 168 -7.00 0.79 19.54
CA GLN A 168 -8.04 -0.21 19.23
C GLN A 168 -8.18 -0.45 17.72
N ARG A 169 -7.93 0.57 16.89
CA ARG A 169 -8.08 0.48 15.43
C ARG A 169 -6.72 0.29 14.79
N MET A 170 -6.62 -0.77 13.99
CA MET A 170 -5.43 -1.05 13.20
C MET A 170 -5.51 -0.27 11.90
N GLU A 171 -4.53 0.59 11.63
CA GLU A 171 -4.56 1.55 10.53
C GLU A 171 -3.56 1.22 9.41
N ILE A 172 -2.49 0.49 9.74
CA ILE A 172 -1.46 0.04 8.81
C ILE A 172 -1.11 -1.41 9.14
N VAL A 173 -1.08 -2.26 8.12
CA VAL A 173 -0.62 -3.64 8.19
C VAL A 173 0.54 -3.86 7.21
N GLU A 174 1.56 -4.60 7.65
CA GLU A 174 2.68 -5.02 6.81
C GLU A 174 2.95 -6.52 6.97
N LEU A 175 3.48 -7.14 5.92
CA LEU A 175 4.09 -8.47 6.00
C LEU A 175 5.63 -8.31 5.99
N PRO A 176 6.32 -8.44 7.14
CA PRO A 176 7.75 -8.09 7.24
C PRO A 176 8.64 -8.81 6.23
N ASN A 177 8.41 -10.10 6.01
CA ASN A 177 9.21 -10.97 5.14
C ASN A 177 8.91 -10.81 3.63
N HIS A 178 8.04 -9.88 3.24
CA HIS A 178 7.65 -9.61 1.85
C HIS A 178 8.34 -8.34 1.31
N PRO A 179 8.77 -8.29 0.02
CA PRO A 179 9.50 -7.14 -0.53
C PRO A 179 8.75 -5.82 -0.37
N TYR A 180 7.45 -5.82 -0.63
CA TYR A 180 6.55 -4.72 -0.27
C TYR A 180 5.12 -5.26 -0.15
N PHE A 181 4.58 -5.36 1.05
CA PHE A 181 3.19 -5.76 1.26
C PHE A 181 2.64 -4.86 2.35
N VAL A 182 1.91 -3.83 1.94
CA VAL A 182 1.38 -2.79 2.83
C VAL A 182 -0.11 -2.68 2.60
N GLY A 183 -0.89 -2.73 3.68
CA GLY A 183 -2.30 -2.37 3.68
C GLY A 183 -2.51 -1.16 4.59
N VAL A 184 -3.31 -0.20 4.16
CA VAL A 184 -3.70 0.96 4.98
C VAL A 184 -5.19 1.17 4.97
N GLN A 185 -5.72 1.62 6.11
CA GLN A 185 -7.15 1.85 6.28
C GLN A 185 -7.56 3.26 5.82
N PHE A 186 -6.61 4.21 5.78
CA PHE A 186 -6.79 5.54 5.19
C PHE A 186 -6.64 5.53 3.66
N HIS A 187 -6.91 6.68 3.04
CA HIS A 187 -6.79 6.96 1.61
C HIS A 187 -5.55 7.83 1.32
N PRO A 188 -4.37 7.22 1.13
CA PRO A 188 -3.11 7.94 0.86
C PRO A 188 -3.13 8.73 -0.46
N GLU A 189 -4.06 8.42 -1.37
CA GLU A 189 -4.25 9.11 -2.64
C GLU A 189 -4.69 10.57 -2.47
N PHE A 190 -5.47 10.89 -1.42
CA PHE A 190 -6.04 12.24 -1.25
C PHE A 190 -5.01 13.31 -0.86
N LYS A 191 -3.84 12.90 -0.36
CA LYS A 191 -2.74 13.82 0.00
C LYS A 191 -1.61 13.85 -1.03
N SER A 192 -1.70 13.07 -2.11
CA SER A 192 -0.73 13.09 -3.22
C SER A 192 -0.81 14.39 -4.01
N ARG A 193 0.33 14.99 -4.38
CA ARG A 193 0.42 16.23 -5.18
C ARG A 193 1.55 16.13 -6.21
N PRO A 194 1.49 16.88 -7.34
CA PRO A 194 2.66 17.07 -8.20
C PRO A 194 3.86 17.55 -7.38
N GLY A 195 5.03 16.91 -7.57
CA GLY A 195 6.26 17.21 -6.79
C GLY A 195 6.30 16.64 -5.37
N LYS A 196 5.20 16.10 -4.85
CA LYS A 196 5.13 15.41 -3.56
C LYS A 196 4.20 14.20 -3.66
N PRO A 197 4.66 13.10 -4.31
CA PRO A 197 3.84 11.90 -4.44
C PRO A 197 3.52 11.32 -3.07
N SER A 198 2.40 10.61 -2.98
CA SER A 198 2.08 9.85 -1.78
C SER A 198 3.15 8.81 -1.48
N ALA A 199 3.58 8.75 -0.22
CA ALA A 199 4.73 7.95 0.22
C ALA A 199 4.55 6.46 -0.07
N LEU A 200 3.34 5.93 0.11
CA LEU A 200 3.04 4.51 -0.10
C LEU A 200 2.97 4.15 -1.59
N PHE A 201 2.46 5.04 -2.43
CA PHE A 201 2.50 4.84 -3.89
C PHE A 201 3.94 4.87 -4.40
N LEU A 202 4.77 5.80 -3.90
CA LEU A 202 6.21 5.82 -4.22
C LEU A 202 6.89 4.51 -3.78
N GLY A 203 6.55 4.00 -2.59
CA GLY A 203 7.04 2.73 -2.09
C GLY A 203 6.67 1.55 -2.99
N LEU A 204 5.41 1.47 -3.43
CA LEU A 204 4.94 0.43 -4.34
C LEU A 204 5.72 0.44 -5.66
N ILE A 205 5.83 1.61 -6.31
CA ILE A 205 6.54 1.76 -7.58
C ILE A 205 8.03 1.44 -7.41
N ALA A 206 8.66 1.95 -6.36
CA ALA A 206 10.06 1.65 -6.08
C ALA A 206 10.30 0.15 -5.83
N ALA A 207 9.38 -0.54 -5.17
CA ALA A 207 9.44 -1.98 -4.98
C ALA A 207 9.29 -2.73 -6.30
N ALA A 208 8.33 -2.35 -7.13
CA ALA A 208 8.13 -2.92 -8.48
C ALA A 208 9.37 -2.75 -9.37
N CYS A 209 10.13 -1.66 -9.18
CA CYS A 209 11.37 -1.39 -9.90
C CYS A 209 12.63 -2.02 -9.28
N GLY A 210 12.52 -2.71 -8.15
CA GLY A 210 13.68 -3.21 -7.39
C GLY A 210 14.55 -2.10 -6.74
N GLN A 211 14.01 -0.89 -6.61
CA GLN A 211 14.71 0.31 -6.11
C GLN A 211 14.27 0.74 -4.69
N LEU A 212 13.38 0.00 -4.03
CA LEU A 212 12.85 0.36 -2.71
C LEU A 212 13.97 0.64 -1.69
N GLU A 213 15.00 -0.20 -1.62
CA GLU A 213 16.11 0.00 -0.67
C GLU A 213 16.89 1.30 -0.91
N SER A 214 16.96 1.78 -2.16
CA SER A 214 17.57 3.08 -2.47
C SER A 214 16.72 4.21 -1.90
N VAL A 215 15.41 4.15 -2.16
CA VAL A 215 14.43 5.14 -1.67
C VAL A 215 14.43 5.22 -0.15
N LEU A 216 14.46 4.07 0.55
CA LEU A 216 14.48 4.03 2.02
C LEU A 216 15.79 4.56 2.62
N LYS A 217 16.90 4.56 1.88
CA LYS A 217 18.20 5.08 2.33
C LYS A 217 18.36 6.58 2.07
N GLU A 218 17.89 7.07 0.92
CA GLU A 218 17.96 8.50 0.55
C GLU A 218 17.24 9.39 1.55
N ASP A 219 16.09 8.95 2.06
CA ASP A 219 15.34 9.69 3.07
C ASP A 219 16.11 9.81 4.39
N ARG A 220 16.79 8.74 4.85
CA ARG A 220 17.65 8.80 6.04
C ARG A 220 18.81 9.79 5.90
N LEU A 221 19.41 9.86 4.70
CA LEU A 221 20.52 10.79 4.42
C LEU A 221 20.03 12.24 4.41
N SER A 222 18.87 12.49 3.79
CA SER A 222 18.25 13.81 3.74
C SER A 222 17.89 14.32 5.15
N GLN A 223 17.44 13.43 6.04
CA GLN A 223 17.16 13.77 7.44
C GLN A 223 18.40 14.04 8.27
N LYS A 224 19.47 13.23 8.11
CA LYS A 224 20.74 13.46 8.82
C LYS A 224 21.35 14.82 8.47
N ILE A 225 21.29 15.21 7.20
CA ILE A 225 21.80 16.51 6.74
C ILE A 225 20.94 17.66 7.28
N GLY A 226 19.62 17.50 7.37
CA GLY A 226 18.70 18.51 7.91
C GLY A 226 18.78 18.74 9.43
N THR A 227 19.31 17.78 10.19
CA THR A 227 19.50 17.91 11.65
C THR A 227 20.86 18.49 12.07
N GLY A 228 21.76 18.75 11.13
CA GLY A 228 23.06 19.38 11.40
C GLY A 228 22.97 20.91 11.38
N LYS A 229 22.89 21.55 12.56
CA LYS A 229 23.12 23.00 12.67
C LYS A 229 24.59 23.33 12.39
N GLY A 230 24.82 24.18 11.38
CA GLY A 230 25.83 25.25 11.41
C GLY A 230 27.25 24.89 10.97
N GLY A 231 27.53 25.05 9.68
CA GLY A 231 28.90 25.10 9.16
C GLY A 231 28.93 25.60 7.73
N MET A 232 28.99 26.91 7.54
CA MET A 232 29.28 27.55 6.25
C MET A 232 30.68 27.13 5.79
N SER A 233 30.79 26.58 4.58
CA SER A 233 31.98 26.80 3.75
C SER A 233 31.65 26.69 2.27
N ASN A 234 32.02 27.75 1.55
CA ASN A 234 31.98 27.87 0.10
C ASN A 234 32.96 26.88 -0.54
N GLY A 235 32.50 26.20 -1.59
CA GLY A 235 33.38 25.37 -2.43
C GLY A 235 32.73 25.04 -3.76
N ASN A 236 33.05 25.84 -4.78
CA ASN A 236 32.80 25.53 -6.19
C ASN A 236 33.26 24.09 -6.51
N LYS A 237 32.40 23.29 -7.14
CA LYS A 237 32.86 22.09 -7.85
C LYS A 237 32.36 22.11 -9.29
N MET A 238 33.34 22.29 -10.16
CA MET A 238 33.27 22.14 -11.61
C MET A 238 33.21 20.64 -11.98
N VAL A 239 32.32 20.34 -12.94
CA VAL A 239 32.28 19.27 -13.95
C VAL A 239 33.13 18.01 -13.73
N LYS A 240 32.49 16.83 -13.81
CA LYS A 240 33.08 15.61 -14.39
C LYS A 240 32.05 14.84 -15.22
N THR A 241 32.17 15.00 -16.52
CA THR A 241 31.59 14.15 -17.57
C THR A 241 32.29 12.79 -17.56
N TYR A 242 31.55 11.68 -17.57
CA TYR A 242 32.09 10.37 -17.96
C TYR A 242 31.06 9.59 -18.80
N GLN A 243 31.58 9.00 -19.88
CA GLN A 243 30.90 8.26 -20.93
C GLN A 243 30.65 6.78 -20.57
N ASN A 244 29.57 6.26 -21.17
CA ASN A 244 29.27 4.90 -21.67
C ASN A 244 29.78 3.62 -20.97
N GLY A 245 28.84 2.68 -20.83
CA GLY A 245 29.12 1.24 -20.76
C GLY A 245 27.84 0.41 -20.56
N SER A 246 27.22 -0.05 -21.65
CA SER A 246 26.21 -1.12 -21.63
C SER A 246 26.86 -2.48 -21.35
N PRO A 247 26.08 -3.49 -20.91
CA PRO A 247 25.66 -4.50 -21.89
C PRO A 247 24.16 -4.82 -21.84
N THR A 248 23.68 -5.10 -23.04
CA THR A 248 22.33 -5.42 -23.51
C THR A 248 21.76 -6.75 -23.00
N LYS A 249 20.45 -6.78 -22.74
CA LYS A 249 19.61 -7.99 -22.77
C LYS A 249 18.89 -8.01 -24.13
N PRO A 250 18.69 -9.16 -24.80
CA PRO A 250 18.19 -9.18 -26.18
C PRO A 250 16.68 -8.92 -26.23
N ALA A 251 16.27 -8.04 -27.14
CA ALA A 251 14.88 -7.84 -27.53
C ALA A 251 14.57 -8.74 -28.73
N ASN A 252 13.58 -9.62 -28.59
CA ASN A 252 12.92 -10.28 -29.72
C ASN A 252 11.60 -9.55 -29.99
N GLY A 253 11.38 -9.15 -31.24
CA GLY A 253 10.06 -8.74 -31.73
C GLY A 253 10.10 -7.53 -32.65
N SER A 254 9.93 -7.77 -33.95
CA SER A 254 9.90 -6.81 -35.05
C SER A 254 8.85 -5.73 -34.88
N PHE A 255 9.22 -4.50 -35.29
CA PHE A 255 8.33 -3.39 -35.60
C PHE A 255 7.42 -3.75 -36.78
N ASP A 256 6.16 -3.33 -36.71
CA ASP A 256 5.43 -2.79 -37.87
C ASP A 256 4.46 -1.69 -37.39
N ASP A 257 4.65 -0.52 -37.97
CA ASP A 257 3.91 0.73 -37.77
C ASP A 257 2.46 0.62 -38.26
N VAL A 258 1.47 1.05 -37.44
CA VAL A 258 0.33 1.84 -37.94
C VAL A 258 -0.20 2.75 -36.82
N TYR A 259 0.04 4.05 -36.96
CA TYR A 259 -0.69 5.12 -36.27
C TYR A 259 -2.19 5.07 -36.61
N ARG A 260 -3.08 5.00 -35.62
CA ARG A 260 -4.46 5.51 -35.74
C ARG A 260 -4.93 6.20 -34.46
N ASN A 261 -5.13 7.50 -34.59
CA ASN A 261 -5.97 8.33 -33.73
C ASN A 261 -7.40 7.76 -33.66
N CYS A 262 -7.92 7.58 -32.45
CA CYS A 262 -9.37 7.55 -32.22
C CYS A 262 -9.69 8.35 -30.95
N ASN A 263 -10.18 9.57 -31.17
CA ASN A 263 -10.98 10.31 -30.20
C ASN A 263 -12.27 9.53 -29.93
N GLY A 264 -12.48 9.11 -28.69
CA GLY A 264 -13.73 8.51 -28.22
C GLY A 264 -14.43 9.46 -27.25
N VAL A 265 -15.53 10.01 -27.72
CA VAL A 265 -16.41 11.00 -27.05
C VAL A 265 -17.19 10.36 -25.90
N GLN A 266 -17.37 11.13 -24.83
CA GLN A 266 -18.33 10.90 -23.75
C GLN A 266 -19.75 10.72 -24.29
N VAL A 267 -20.42 9.62 -23.88
CA VAL A 267 -21.85 9.59 -23.60
C VAL A 267 -22.06 8.75 -22.35
#